data_AF-A0A2V5XW33-F1
#
_entry.id   AF-A0A2V5XW33-F1
#
_cell.length_a   1.000
_cell.length_b   1.000
_cell.length_c   1.000
_cell.angle_alpha   90.00
_cell.angle_beta   90.00
_cell.angle_gamma   90.00
#
_symmetry.space_group_name_H-M   'P 1'
#
loop_
_entity.id
_entity.type
_entity.pdbx_description
1 polymer ?
#
loop_
_entity_poly.entity_id
_entity_poly.type
_entity_poly.pdbx_seq_one_letter_code
_entity_poly.pdbx_strand_id
1 'polypeptide(L)'
;MHSARRSRRTQERRKGIQQDVSRLRKQAPWIAARFVDNRNVRWVPRIETELKTGKPTAIVAGALHFSGPNSVIKLLEKRGYKIEQL
;
A
#
# COMPACT_ATOMS: atom_id res chain seq x y z
N MET A 1 -10.23 -29.02 8.49
CA MET A 1 -10.81 -27.86 9.23
C MET A 1 -9.77 -26.88 9.82
N HIS A 2 -8.45 -27.10 9.70
CA HIS A 2 -7.41 -26.22 10.27
C HIS A 2 -7.06 -24.96 9.44
N SER A 3 -7.42 -24.92 8.15
CA SER A 3 -7.03 -23.84 7.23
C SER A 3 -7.80 -22.52 7.46
N ALA A 4 -9.10 -22.60 7.73
CA ALA A 4 -9.95 -21.40 7.90
C ALA A 4 -9.59 -20.54 9.13
N ARG A 5 -9.12 -21.18 10.22
CA ARG A 5 -8.74 -20.49 11.47
C ARG A 5 -7.45 -19.69 11.33
N ARG A 6 -6.51 -20.17 10.49
CA ARG A 6 -5.25 -19.47 10.19
C ARG A 6 -5.51 -18.25 9.31
N SER A 7 -6.40 -18.36 8.33
CA SER A 7 -6.81 -17.26 7.44
C SER A 7 -7.43 -16.07 8.19
N ARG A 8 -8.37 -16.32 9.12
CA ARG A 8 -9.01 -15.25 9.92
C ARG A 8 -8.01 -14.45 10.77
N ARG A 9 -7.10 -15.14 11.46
CA ARG A 9 -6.09 -14.49 12.33
C ARG A 9 -5.16 -13.57 11.53
N THR A 10 -4.80 -13.95 10.31
CA THR A 10 -3.96 -13.12 9.42
C THR A 10 -4.74 -11.90 8.94
N GLN A 11 -6.02 -12.06 8.61
CA GLN A 11 -6.87 -10.97 8.16
C GLN A 11 -7.18 -9.96 9.28
N GLU A 12 -7.38 -10.41 10.50
CA GLU A 12 -7.53 -9.55 11.69
C GLU A 12 -6.26 -8.74 11.97
N ARG A 13 -5.08 -9.39 11.92
CA ARG A 13 -3.79 -8.68 12.06
C ARG A 13 -3.59 -7.61 10.98
N ARG A 14 -3.95 -7.91 9.72
CA ARG A 14 -3.89 -6.94 8.61
C ARG A 14 -4.82 -5.74 8.85
N LYS A 15 -6.02 -5.97 9.39
CA LYS A 15 -6.94 -4.89 9.77
C LYS A 15 -6.36 -4.02 10.87
N GLY A 16 -5.72 -4.61 11.89
CA GLY A 16 -5.04 -3.88 12.96
C GLY A 16 -3.96 -2.93 12.41
N ILE A 17 -3.06 -3.44 11.56
CA ILE A 17 -1.99 -2.62 10.95
C ILE A 17 -2.55 -1.45 10.13
N GLN A 18 -3.60 -1.68 9.35
CA GLN A 18 -4.24 -0.61 8.57
C GLN A 18 -4.89 0.44 9.46
N GLN A 19 -5.50 0.03 10.58
CA GLN A 19 -6.08 0.93 11.56
C GLN A 19 -5.01 1.77 12.26
N ASP A 20 -3.88 1.16 12.64
CA ASP A 20 -2.76 1.85 13.28
C ASP A 20 -2.12 2.88 12.34
N VAL A 21 -1.91 2.51 11.07
CA VAL A 21 -1.43 3.44 10.04
C VAL A 21 -2.43 4.58 9.81
N SER A 22 -3.73 4.27 9.75
CA SER A 22 -4.77 5.29 9.60
C SER A 22 -4.78 6.26 10.79
N ARG A 23 -4.62 5.76 12.02
CA ARG A 23 -4.50 6.56 13.23
C ARG A 23 -3.27 7.48 13.16
N LEU A 24 -2.10 6.96 12.80
CA LEU A 24 -0.87 7.75 12.64
C LEU A 24 -1.08 8.89 11.64
N ARG A 25 -1.68 8.61 10.48
CA ARG A 25 -1.98 9.61 9.44
C ARG A 25 -2.92 10.72 9.95
N LYS A 26 -3.88 10.40 10.80
CA LYS A 26 -4.79 11.38 11.41
C LYS A 26 -4.11 12.25 12.46
N GLN A 27 -3.28 11.64 13.31
CA GLN A 27 -2.63 12.33 14.43
C GLN A 27 -1.43 13.18 14.00
N ALA A 28 -0.73 12.76 12.95
CA ALA A 28 0.47 13.44 12.44
C ALA A 28 0.44 13.58 10.90
N PRO A 29 -0.52 14.34 10.35
CA PRO A 29 -0.73 14.42 8.91
C PRO A 29 0.47 15.01 8.17
N TRP A 30 1.16 16.00 8.76
CA TRP A 30 2.35 16.62 8.16
C TRP A 30 3.54 15.66 8.08
N ILE A 31 3.71 14.78 9.09
CA ILE A 31 4.72 13.71 9.07
C ILE A 31 4.39 12.71 7.97
N ALA A 32 3.14 12.23 7.91
CA ALA A 32 2.70 11.31 6.88
C ALA A 32 2.88 11.88 5.46
N ALA A 33 2.52 13.16 5.28
CA ALA A 33 2.65 13.86 4.00
C ALA A 33 4.12 13.98 3.57
N ARG A 34 4.99 14.46 4.47
CA ARG A 34 6.40 14.74 4.15
C ARG A 34 7.23 13.47 3.97
N PHE A 35 7.04 12.46 4.83
CA PHE A 35 7.89 11.27 4.83
C PHE A 35 7.39 10.14 3.93
N VAL A 36 6.10 10.11 3.56
CA VAL A 36 5.53 9.00 2.80
C VAL A 36 4.79 9.45 1.56
N ASP A 37 3.81 10.35 1.67
CA ASP A 37 2.95 10.66 0.51
C ASP A 37 3.74 11.26 -0.65
N ASN A 38 4.67 12.19 -0.37
CA ASN A 38 5.55 12.76 -1.39
C ASN A 38 6.45 11.71 -2.05
N ARG A 39 6.88 10.69 -1.31
CA ARG A 39 7.67 9.58 -1.87
C ARG A 39 6.80 8.68 -2.74
N ASN A 40 5.58 8.36 -2.29
CA ASN A 40 4.62 7.57 -3.06
C ASN A 40 4.34 8.21 -4.43
N VAL A 41 4.09 9.53 -4.47
CA VAL A 41 3.87 10.26 -5.73
C VAL A 41 5.09 10.15 -6.65
N ARG A 42 6.31 10.27 -6.12
CA ARG A 42 7.56 10.12 -6.90
C ARG A 42 7.84 8.69 -7.34
N TRP A 43 7.31 7.68 -6.62
CA TRP A 43 7.48 6.28 -6.98
C TRP A 43 6.61 5.88 -8.16
N VAL A 44 5.40 6.43 -8.27
CA VAL A 44 4.44 6.02 -9.31
C VAL A 44 5.04 6.05 -10.72
N PRO A 45 5.71 7.13 -11.20
CA PRO A 45 6.32 7.12 -12.54
C PRO A 45 7.40 6.05 -12.73
N ARG A 46 8.16 5.72 -11.67
CA ARG A 46 9.15 4.64 -11.72
C ARG A 46 8.48 3.28 -11.84
N ILE A 47 7.41 3.05 -11.08
CA ILE A 47 6.62 1.82 -11.15
C ILE A 47 6.01 1.68 -12.55
N GLU A 48 5.45 2.74 -13.12
CA GLU A 48 4.92 2.71 -14.49
C GLU A 48 6.00 2.41 -15.54
N THR A 49 7.23 2.91 -15.32
CA THR A 49 8.38 2.59 -16.18
C THR A 49 8.71 1.10 -16.11
N GLU A 50 8.75 0.53 -14.90
CA GLU A 50 8.97 -0.92 -14.72
C GLU A 50 7.85 -1.76 -15.35
N LEU A 51 6.59 -1.36 -15.18
CA LEU A 51 5.43 -2.04 -15.78
C LEU A 51 5.52 -2.09 -17.31
N LYS A 52 6.02 -1.03 -17.96
CA LYS A 52 6.19 -0.98 -19.42
C LYS A 52 7.23 -1.97 -19.94
N THR A 53 8.12 -2.48 -19.10
CA THR A 53 9.09 -3.51 -19.52
C THR A 53 8.44 -4.87 -19.80
N GLY A 54 7.20 -5.08 -19.33
CA GLY A 54 6.50 -6.37 -19.43
C GLY A 54 7.05 -7.46 -18.52
N LYS A 55 8.07 -7.16 -17.70
CA LYS A 55 8.67 -8.14 -16.78
C LYS A 55 7.90 -8.16 -15.45
N PRO A 56 7.64 -9.33 -14.86
CA PRO A 56 7.15 -9.41 -13.48
C PRO A 56 8.15 -8.76 -12.52
N THR A 57 7.73 -7.68 -11.85
CA THR A 57 8.57 -6.91 -10.94
C THR A 57 7.98 -6.90 -9.53
N ALA A 58 8.77 -7.35 -8.55
CA ALA A 58 8.39 -7.27 -7.14
C ALA A 58 8.83 -5.93 -6.54
N ILE A 59 7.91 -5.21 -5.88
CA ILE A 59 8.19 -3.96 -5.17
C ILE A 59 8.04 -4.21 -3.67
N VAL A 60 9.12 -3.98 -2.92
CA VAL A 60 9.15 -4.19 -1.47
C VAL A 60 9.21 -2.84 -0.76
N ALA A 61 8.30 -2.59 0.17
CA ALA A 61 8.27 -1.38 0.99
C ALA A 61 7.61 -1.64 2.36
N GLY A 62 7.75 -0.67 3.27
CA GLY A 62 7.07 -0.72 4.57
C GLY A 62 5.54 -0.53 4.45
N ALA A 63 4.77 -1.10 5.39
CA ALA A 63 3.31 -1.13 5.36
C ALA A 63 2.64 0.25 5.22
N LEU A 64 3.30 1.31 5.70
CA LEU A 64 2.83 2.69 5.60
C LEU A 64 2.68 3.18 4.14
N HIS A 65 3.45 2.62 3.20
CA HIS A 65 3.36 2.97 1.78
C HIS A 65 2.09 2.41 1.09
N PHE A 66 1.47 1.38 1.67
CA PHE A 66 0.35 0.67 1.05
C PHE A 66 -1.02 1.01 1.67
N SER A 67 -1.04 1.80 2.74
CA SER A 67 -2.27 2.12 3.48
C SER A 67 -2.65 3.60 3.40
N GLY A 68 -3.94 3.89 3.25
CA GLY A 68 -4.51 5.24 3.20
C GLY A 68 -4.73 5.80 1.78
N PRO A 69 -5.34 7.00 1.65
CA PRO A 69 -5.81 7.55 0.38
C PRO A 69 -4.69 7.96 -0.61
N ASN A 70 -3.48 8.16 -0.10
CA ASN A 70 -2.27 8.46 -0.88
C ASN A 70 -1.29 7.27 -0.92
N SER A 71 -1.78 6.05 -0.68
CA SER A 71 -0.95 4.85 -0.83
C SER A 71 -0.57 4.62 -2.29
N VAL A 72 0.54 3.90 -2.52
CA VAL A 72 0.95 3.51 -3.89
C VAL A 72 -0.17 2.80 -4.63
N ILE A 73 -0.90 1.91 -3.95
CA ILE A 73 -2.06 1.19 -4.49
C ILE A 73 -3.13 2.17 -4.98
N LYS A 74 -3.55 3.11 -4.12
CA LYS A 74 -4.61 4.08 -4.45
C LYS A 74 -4.18 5.03 -5.57
N LEU A 75 -2.90 5.39 -5.63
CA LEU A 75 -2.37 6.23 -6.70
C LEU A 75 -2.34 5.49 -8.04
N LEU A 76 -2.01 4.19 -8.05
CA LEU A 76 -2.04 3.37 -9.27
C LEU A 76 -3.49 3.11 -9.73
N GLU A 77 -4.42 2.80 -8.82
CA GLU A 77 -5.85 2.66 -9.14
C GLU A 77 -6.40 3.93 -9.82
N LYS A 78 -6.05 5.12 -9.29
CA LYS A 78 -6.44 6.42 -9.89
C LYS A 78 -5.90 6.62 -11.31
N ARG A 79 -4.84 5.92 -11.69
CA ARG A 79 -4.26 5.94 -13.04
C ARG A 79 -4.84 4.86 -13.96
N GLY A 80 -5.83 4.10 -13.50
CA GLY A 80 -6.52 3.09 -14.29
C GLY A 80 -5.88 1.69 -14.20
N TYR A 81 -4.91 1.48 -13.32
CA TYR A 81 -4.34 0.15 -13.12
C TYR A 81 -5.31 -0.77 -12.37
N LYS A 82 -5.48 -1.99 -12.87
CA LYS A 82 -6.19 -3.07 -12.17
C LYS A 82 -5.27 -3.61 -11.07
N ILE A 83 -5.76 -3.58 -9.82
CA ILE A 83 -5.04 -4.12 -8.68
C ILE A 83 -5.77 -5.36 -8.18
N GLU A 84 -5.04 -6.45 -8.02
CA GLU A 84 -5.53 -7.71 -7.48
C GLU A 84 -4.72 -8.07 -6.25
N GLN A 85 -5.42 -8.47 -5.19
CA GLN A 85 -4.76 -9.04 -4.02
C GLN A 85 -4.61 -10.54 -4.26
N LEU A 86 -3.35 -10.99 -4.40
CA LEU A 86 -2.99 -12.40 -4.45
C LEU A 86 -3.15 -13.09 -3.08
#